data_AF-A0A960YWE5-F1
#
_entry.id   AF-A0A960YWE5-F1
#
_cell.length_a   1.000
_cell.length_b   1.000
_cell.length_c   1.000
_cell.angle_alpha   90.00
_cell.angle_beta   90.00
_cell.angle_gamma   90.00
#
_symmetry.space_group_name_H-M   'P 1'
#
loop_
_entity.id
_entity.type
_entity.pdbx_description
1 polymer ?
#
loop_
_entity_poly.entity_id
_entity_poly.type
_entity_poly.pdbx_seq_one_letter_code
_entity_poly.pdbx_strand_id
1 'polypeptide(L)'
;NNKFTIINSISLINTQLSEIINLQADRIYGQDKYKDKITLHLGVNLLDLVRSSELQNSISVSRKLFAERNGWSFSAIRILDNLLLQPYEYSISIQGKLIGSNYLEPNKLLAMVPYSSSEKYEVINSIVGYGIWMDNEVEFENLPEDSIPFSHADLIAYHLEKIILDNSEIFQKGN
;
A
#
# COMPACT_ATOMS: atom_id res chain seq x y z
N ASN A 1 -39.82 7.42 -16.82
CA ASN A 1 -39.93 6.46 -15.68
C ASN A 1 -38.78 5.46 -15.60
N ASN A 2 -38.49 4.62 -16.60
CA ASN A 2 -37.42 3.61 -16.48
C ASN A 2 -36.01 4.13 -16.16
N LYS A 3 -35.60 5.28 -16.73
CA LYS A 3 -34.25 5.84 -16.48
C LYS A 3 -34.03 6.28 -15.03
N PHE A 4 -35.06 6.85 -14.40
CA PHE A 4 -35.02 7.24 -12.98
C PHE A 4 -34.99 6.03 -12.06
N THR A 5 -35.75 4.97 -12.38
CA THR A 5 -35.72 3.71 -11.64
C THR A 5 -34.34 3.05 -11.69
N ILE A 6 -33.71 3.01 -12.88
CA ILE A 6 -32.36 2.44 -13.04
C ILE A 6 -31.31 3.21 -12.22
N ILE A 7 -31.34 4.56 -12.25
CA ILE A 7 -30.39 5.39 -11.50
C ILE A 7 -30.52 5.14 -9.99
N ASN A 8 -31.74 5.06 -9.47
CA ASN A 8 -31.97 4.78 -8.05
C ASN A 8 -31.47 3.39 -7.65
N SER A 9 -31.67 2.37 -8.49
CA SER A 9 -31.15 1.03 -8.26
C SER A 9 -29.62 1.00 -8.23
N ILE A 10 -28.95 1.70 -9.14
CA ILE A 10 -27.47 1.80 -9.16
C ILE A 10 -26.95 2.48 -7.89
N SER A 11 -27.58 3.59 -7.47
CA SER A 11 -27.22 4.30 -6.24
C SER A 11 -27.35 3.38 -5.00
N LEU A 12 -28.42 2.61 -4.92
CA LEU A 12 -28.66 1.65 -3.85
C LEU A 12 -27.59 0.54 -3.82
N ILE A 13 -27.25 -0.02 -4.99
CA ILE A 13 -26.20 -1.04 -5.12
C ILE A 13 -24.85 -0.48 -4.67
N ASN A 14 -24.48 0.71 -5.12
CA ASN A 14 -23.22 1.34 -4.70
C ASN A 14 -23.16 1.56 -3.19
N THR A 15 -24.29 1.95 -2.59
CA THR A 15 -24.40 2.11 -1.13
C THR A 15 -24.22 0.77 -0.42
N GLN A 16 -24.91 -0.29 -0.85
CA GLN A 16 -24.80 -1.63 -0.26
C GLN A 16 -23.40 -2.23 -0.42
N LEU A 17 -22.77 -2.04 -1.58
CA LEU A 17 -21.38 -2.46 -1.80
C LEU A 17 -20.44 -1.73 -0.87
N SER A 18 -20.64 -0.42 -0.69
CA SER A 18 -19.84 0.38 0.25
C SER A 18 -20.01 -0.11 1.69
N GLU A 19 -21.23 -0.45 2.11
CA GLU A 19 -21.50 -1.05 3.42
C GLU A 19 -20.82 -2.41 3.60
N ILE A 20 -20.90 -3.30 2.61
CA ILE A 20 -20.25 -4.62 2.67
C ILE A 20 -18.73 -4.47 2.75
N ILE A 21 -18.15 -3.58 1.95
CA ILE A 21 -16.71 -3.28 1.97
C ILE A 21 -16.32 -2.75 3.35
N ASN A 22 -17.09 -1.81 3.92
CA ASN A 22 -16.83 -1.28 5.26
C ASN A 22 -16.96 -2.35 6.34
N LEU A 23 -17.96 -3.23 6.29
CA LEU A 23 -18.12 -4.33 7.25
C LEU A 23 -16.99 -5.37 7.15
N GLN A 24 -16.50 -5.65 5.94
CA GLN A 24 -15.32 -6.49 5.74
C GLN A 24 -14.06 -5.79 6.26
N ALA A 25 -13.90 -4.50 5.98
CA ALA A 25 -12.80 -3.71 6.52
C ALA A 25 -12.85 -3.66 8.06
N ASP A 26 -14.03 -3.52 8.67
CA ASP A 26 -14.17 -3.56 10.14
C ASP A 26 -13.88 -4.95 10.72
N ARG A 27 -14.21 -6.03 10.00
CA ARG A 27 -13.82 -7.39 10.44
C ARG A 27 -12.31 -7.63 10.36
N ILE A 28 -11.66 -7.09 9.33
CA ILE A 28 -10.24 -7.32 9.08
C ILE A 28 -9.37 -6.32 9.87
N TYR A 29 -9.85 -5.08 10.08
CA TYR A 29 -9.08 -3.95 10.61
C TYR A 29 -9.75 -3.24 11.82
N GLY A 30 -11.06 -3.41 12.01
CA GLY A 30 -11.84 -2.75 13.07
C GLY A 30 -11.62 -3.29 14.49
N GLN A 31 -10.67 -4.22 14.67
CA GLN A 31 -10.20 -4.65 15.99
C GLN A 31 -9.01 -3.84 16.51
N ASP A 32 -8.51 -2.87 15.73
CA ASP A 32 -7.45 -1.98 16.18
C ASP A 32 -7.98 -1.01 17.25
N LYS A 33 -7.98 -1.50 18.50
CA LYS A 33 -8.22 -0.71 19.72
C LYS A 33 -7.07 0.27 20.01
N TYR A 34 -6.09 0.35 19.12
CA TYR A 34 -4.83 1.06 19.29
C TYR A 34 -4.98 2.51 18.82
N LYS A 35 -4.55 3.45 19.67
CA LYS A 35 -4.53 4.89 19.39
C LYS A 35 -3.41 5.31 18.41
N ASP A 36 -2.71 4.35 17.82
CA ASP A 36 -1.62 4.65 16.91
C ASP A 36 -2.17 5.25 15.61
N LYS A 37 -1.48 6.28 15.12
CA LYS A 37 -1.94 6.99 13.92
C LYS A 37 -1.85 6.11 12.68
N ILE A 38 -0.93 5.14 12.63
CA ILE A 38 -0.67 4.29 11.44
C ILE A 38 -0.44 2.84 11.88
N THR A 39 -1.20 1.92 11.29
CA THR A 39 -0.99 0.47 11.42
C THR A 39 -0.75 -0.16 10.06
N LEU A 40 0.23 -1.07 9.98
CA LEU A 40 0.52 -1.94 8.86
C LEU A 40 0.20 -3.38 9.27
N HIS A 41 -0.77 -4.00 8.60
CA HIS A 41 -1.10 -5.41 8.78
C HIS A 41 -0.44 -6.24 7.69
N LEU A 42 0.12 -7.39 8.07
CA LEU A 42 0.84 -8.29 7.19
C LEU A 42 0.19 -9.68 7.15
N GLY A 43 0.04 -10.21 5.94
CA GLY A 43 -0.21 -11.63 5.72
C GLY A 43 0.96 -12.49 6.20
N VAL A 44 0.68 -13.76 6.45
CA VAL A 44 1.61 -14.68 7.14
C VAL A 44 2.98 -14.81 6.45
N ASN A 45 3.05 -14.76 5.13
CA ASN A 45 4.31 -14.91 4.40
C ASN A 45 5.13 -13.61 4.33
N LEU A 46 4.55 -12.46 4.70
CA LEU A 46 5.28 -11.19 4.80
C LEU A 46 5.91 -10.98 6.18
N LEU A 47 5.60 -11.83 7.17
CA LEU A 47 6.17 -11.73 8.52
C LEU A 47 7.68 -11.98 8.55
N ASP A 48 8.21 -12.71 7.57
CA ASP A 48 9.64 -12.94 7.46
C ASP A 48 10.41 -11.63 7.22
N LEU A 49 9.82 -10.65 6.50
CA LEU A 49 10.40 -9.32 6.32
C LEU A 49 10.57 -8.55 7.63
N VAL A 50 9.69 -8.83 8.61
CA VAL A 50 9.77 -8.26 9.96
C VAL A 50 10.82 -8.99 10.78
N ARG A 51 10.88 -10.33 10.67
CA ARG A 51 11.85 -11.17 11.39
C ARG A 51 13.29 -10.90 10.95
N SER A 52 13.51 -10.68 9.66
CA SER A 52 14.82 -10.32 9.09
C SER A 52 15.20 -8.84 9.26
N SER A 53 14.29 -8.02 9.80
CA SER A 53 14.43 -6.57 9.93
C SER A 53 14.44 -5.78 8.61
N GLU A 54 14.27 -6.43 7.46
CA GLU A 54 14.24 -5.79 6.13
C GLU A 54 13.17 -4.70 6.06
N LEU A 55 11.96 -4.99 6.52
CA LEU A 55 10.85 -4.03 6.47
C LEU A 55 11.12 -2.80 7.36
N GLN A 56 11.64 -3.02 8.56
CA GLN A 56 11.98 -1.95 9.50
C GLN A 56 13.10 -1.07 8.94
N ASN A 57 14.08 -1.67 8.27
CA ASN A 57 15.18 -0.97 7.60
C ASN A 57 14.64 -0.10 6.45
N SER A 58 13.84 -0.67 5.54
CA SER A 58 13.23 0.07 4.42
C SER A 58 12.33 1.20 4.90
N ILE A 59 11.50 0.99 5.93
CA ILE A 59 10.68 2.06 6.54
C ILE A 59 11.57 3.16 7.14
N SER A 60 12.67 2.80 7.80
CA SER A 60 13.57 3.77 8.44
C SER A 60 14.29 4.64 7.39
N VAL A 61 14.78 4.02 6.31
CA VAL A 61 15.39 4.72 5.18
C VAL A 61 14.35 5.62 4.50
N SER A 62 13.17 5.09 4.18
CA SER A 62 12.08 5.86 3.58
C SER A 62 11.68 7.05 4.45
N ARG A 63 11.54 6.89 5.77
CA ARG A 63 11.22 7.98 6.69
C ARG A 63 12.25 9.11 6.64
N LYS A 64 13.54 8.77 6.60
CA LYS A 64 14.62 9.75 6.48
C LYS A 64 14.52 10.53 5.17
N LEU A 65 14.43 9.82 4.05
CA LEU A 65 14.32 10.42 2.72
C LEU A 65 13.05 11.26 2.57
N PHE A 66 11.93 10.80 3.14
CA PHE A 66 10.68 11.54 3.20
C PHE A 66 10.83 12.87 3.95
N ALA A 67 11.50 12.85 5.10
CA ALA A 67 11.75 14.06 5.89
C ALA A 67 12.64 15.05 5.15
N GLU A 68 13.67 14.56 4.45
CA GLU A 68 14.54 15.39 3.61
C GLU A 68 13.77 16.03 2.45
N ARG A 69 12.85 15.30 1.81
CA ARG A 69 12.05 15.81 0.68
C ARG A 69 10.93 16.75 1.08
N ASN A 70 10.25 16.48 2.19
CA ASN A 70 8.99 17.14 2.55
C ASN A 70 9.12 18.11 3.73
N GLY A 71 10.26 18.13 4.44
CA GLY A 71 10.50 18.99 5.59
C GLY A 71 9.83 18.52 6.90
N TRP A 72 9.24 17.32 6.93
CA TRP A 72 8.65 16.72 8.12
C TRP A 72 8.72 15.18 8.07
N SER A 73 8.75 14.53 9.23
CA SER A 73 8.76 13.07 9.35
C SER A 73 7.41 12.55 9.83
N PHE A 74 6.98 11.41 9.29
CA PHE A 74 5.81 10.70 9.81
C PHE A 74 6.11 9.91 11.08
N SER A 75 5.05 9.58 11.83
CA SER A 75 5.12 8.90 13.14
C SER A 75 5.58 7.44 13.04
N ALA A 76 5.79 6.82 14.22
CA ALA A 76 5.99 5.37 14.29
C ALA A 76 4.81 4.62 13.63
N ILE A 77 5.13 3.49 12.99
CA ILE A 77 4.18 2.61 12.32
C ILE A 77 4.08 1.36 13.18
N ARG A 78 2.86 1.00 13.60
CA ARG A 78 2.63 -0.28 14.27
C ARG A 78 2.55 -1.37 13.21
N ILE A 79 3.30 -2.46 13.38
CA ILE A 79 3.27 -3.60 12.47
C ILE A 79 2.59 -4.76 13.20
N LEU A 80 1.56 -5.34 12.59
CA LEU A 80 0.78 -6.45 13.13
C LEU A 80 0.66 -7.56 12.10
N ASP A 81 0.58 -8.82 12.56
CA ASP A 81 0.12 -9.91 11.73
C ASP A 81 -1.41 -9.89 11.59
N ASN A 82 -1.91 -10.34 10.45
CA ASN A 82 -3.34 -10.52 10.26
C ASN A 82 -3.61 -11.80 9.46
N LEU A 83 -4.10 -12.82 10.17
CA LEU A 83 -4.38 -14.15 9.61
C LEU A 83 -5.56 -14.15 8.62
N LEU A 84 -6.31 -13.06 8.51
CA LEU A 84 -7.41 -12.92 7.54
C LEU A 84 -6.93 -12.40 6.18
N LEU A 85 -5.72 -11.85 6.08
CA LEU A 85 -5.12 -11.42 4.82
C LEU A 85 -4.61 -12.61 4.01
N GLN A 86 -4.56 -12.46 2.68
CA GLN A 86 -3.82 -13.41 1.85
C GLN A 86 -2.34 -13.46 2.27
N PRO A 87 -1.63 -14.58 2.06
CA PRO A 87 -0.28 -14.74 2.60
C PRO A 87 0.72 -13.64 2.23
N TYR A 88 0.61 -13.10 1.01
CA TYR A 88 1.45 -12.01 0.48
C TYR A 88 0.71 -10.67 0.36
N GLU A 89 -0.43 -10.53 1.05
CA GLU A 89 -1.16 -9.27 1.12
C GLU A 89 -0.75 -8.48 2.36
N TYR A 90 -0.75 -7.16 2.24
CA TYR A 90 -0.64 -6.25 3.36
C TYR A 90 -1.71 -5.16 3.28
N SER A 91 -2.00 -4.54 4.42
CA SER A 91 -2.91 -3.41 4.50
C SER A 91 -2.37 -2.30 5.39
N ILE A 92 -2.80 -1.08 5.13
CA ILE A 92 -2.42 0.12 5.84
C ILE A 92 -3.69 0.80 6.34
N SER A 93 -3.77 1.03 7.64
CA SER A 93 -4.84 1.77 8.29
C SER A 93 -4.31 3.04 8.96
N ILE A 94 -5.14 4.08 9.00
CA ILE A 94 -4.91 5.31 9.75
C ILE A 94 -6.05 5.45 10.74
N GLN A 95 -5.72 5.57 12.03
CA GLN A 95 -6.72 5.67 13.11
C GLN A 95 -7.77 4.54 13.05
N GLY A 96 -7.35 3.32 12.74
CA GLY A 96 -8.21 2.14 12.60
C GLY A 96 -9.01 2.05 11.29
N LYS A 97 -9.00 3.08 10.44
CA LYS A 97 -9.66 3.06 9.13
C LYS A 97 -8.72 2.53 8.06
N LEU A 98 -9.13 1.52 7.30
CA LEU A 98 -8.40 1.04 6.13
C LEU A 98 -8.24 2.17 5.10
N ILE A 99 -6.99 2.44 4.69
CA ILE A 99 -6.67 3.46 3.69
C ILE A 99 -6.16 2.83 2.40
N GLY A 100 -5.39 1.74 2.50
CA GLY A 100 -4.90 1.03 1.33
C GLY A 100 -4.52 -0.41 1.66
N SER A 101 -4.44 -1.24 0.63
CA SER A 101 -3.97 -2.62 0.71
C SER A 101 -3.35 -3.00 -0.63
N ASN A 102 -2.51 -4.02 -0.62
CA ASN A 102 -1.97 -4.56 -1.86
C ASN A 102 -1.50 -6.01 -1.69
N TYR A 103 -1.44 -6.72 -2.81
CA TYR A 103 -0.86 -8.05 -2.92
C TYR A 103 0.54 -7.97 -3.56
N LEU A 104 1.48 -8.73 -3.03
CA LEU A 104 2.85 -8.83 -3.54
C LEU A 104 3.04 -10.18 -4.25
N GLU A 105 3.65 -10.18 -5.43
CA GLU A 105 3.95 -11.44 -6.10
C GLU A 105 5.04 -12.23 -5.36
N PRO A 106 4.77 -13.49 -4.98
CA PRO A 106 5.72 -14.31 -4.23
C PRO A 106 7.05 -14.46 -4.94
N ASN A 107 8.16 -14.27 -4.21
CA ASN A 107 9.53 -14.43 -4.70
C ASN A 107 9.89 -13.57 -5.93
N LYS A 108 9.15 -12.48 -6.18
CA LYS A 108 9.42 -11.52 -7.26
C LYS A 108 9.89 -10.19 -6.70
N LEU A 109 10.71 -9.49 -7.48
CA LEU A 109 10.96 -8.06 -7.34
C LEU A 109 9.99 -7.28 -8.23
N LEU A 110 9.76 -6.01 -7.95
CA LEU A 110 8.97 -5.14 -8.81
C LEU A 110 9.85 -4.02 -9.36
N ALA A 111 9.79 -3.77 -10.66
CA ALA A 111 10.32 -2.53 -11.21
C ALA A 111 9.17 -1.60 -11.62
N MET A 112 9.20 -0.37 -11.13
CA MET A 112 8.38 0.72 -11.66
C MET A 112 9.08 1.29 -12.89
N VAL A 113 8.31 1.46 -13.97
CA VAL A 113 8.83 1.92 -15.26
C VAL A 113 8.32 3.34 -15.54
N PRO A 114 9.15 4.24 -16.10
CA PRO A 114 8.72 5.58 -16.46
C PRO A 114 7.56 5.56 -17.47
N TYR A 115 6.66 6.54 -17.34
CA TYR A 115 5.53 6.70 -18.25
C TYR A 115 5.94 6.81 -19.73
N SER A 116 7.11 7.40 -20.00
CA SER A 116 7.68 7.52 -21.35
C SER A 116 7.91 6.17 -22.05
N SER A 117 8.02 5.07 -21.29
CA SER A 117 8.21 3.72 -21.80
C SER A 117 6.98 2.81 -21.57
N SER A 118 5.85 3.37 -21.12
CA SER A 118 4.67 2.62 -20.66
C SER A 118 4.03 1.70 -21.70
N GLU A 119 4.22 1.95 -23.00
CA GLU A 119 3.61 1.15 -24.09
C GLU A 119 3.97 -0.35 -24.05
N LYS A 120 5.05 -0.73 -23.35
CA LYS A 120 5.56 -2.10 -23.25
C LYS A 120 5.28 -2.78 -21.91
N TYR A 121 4.65 -2.08 -20.97
CA TYR A 121 4.52 -2.54 -19.59
C TYR A 121 3.08 -2.42 -19.11
N GLU A 122 2.76 -3.22 -18.10
CA GLU A 122 1.41 -3.27 -17.54
C GLU A 122 1.27 -2.30 -16.38
N VAL A 123 0.04 -1.83 -16.17
CA VAL A 123 -0.31 -1.12 -14.94
C VAL A 123 -0.45 -2.16 -13.83
N ILE A 124 0.47 -2.16 -12.89
CA ILE A 124 0.52 -3.16 -11.81
C ILE A 124 -0.49 -2.79 -10.71
N ASN A 125 -0.50 -1.53 -10.27
CA ASN A 125 -1.47 -1.00 -9.31
C ASN A 125 -1.40 0.54 -9.25
N SER A 126 -2.24 1.16 -8.44
CA SER A 126 -2.28 2.61 -8.23
C SER A 126 -1.05 3.20 -7.54
N ILE A 127 -0.20 2.36 -6.95
CA ILE A 127 0.99 2.79 -6.19
C ILE A 127 2.11 3.10 -7.17
N VAL A 128 2.46 2.12 -8.01
CA VAL A 128 3.58 2.21 -8.96
C VAL A 128 3.14 2.64 -10.37
N GLY A 129 1.86 2.53 -10.72
CA GLY A 129 1.42 2.72 -12.09
C GLY A 129 1.97 1.61 -12.98
N TYR A 130 2.81 1.96 -13.95
CA TYR A 130 3.42 1.01 -14.88
C TYR A 130 4.60 0.28 -14.25
N GLY A 131 4.67 -1.03 -14.42
CA GLY A 131 5.77 -1.82 -13.90
C GLY A 131 5.81 -3.25 -14.42
N ILE A 132 6.75 -4.01 -13.88
CA ILE A 132 6.95 -5.43 -14.18
C ILE A 132 7.45 -6.19 -12.96
N TRP A 133 6.89 -7.37 -12.73
CA TRP A 133 7.41 -8.33 -11.76
C TRP A 133 8.60 -9.08 -12.37
N MET A 134 9.71 -9.08 -11.66
CA MET A 134 10.98 -9.65 -12.09
C MET A 134 11.36 -10.82 -11.20
N ASP A 135 11.97 -11.85 -11.76
CA ASP A 135 12.47 -13.00 -10.99
C ASP A 135 13.75 -12.67 -10.20
N ASN A 136 14.54 -11.71 -10.67
CA ASN A 136 15.82 -11.36 -10.08
C ASN A 136 16.29 -9.98 -10.56
N GLU A 137 17.37 -9.48 -9.93
CA GLU A 137 17.96 -8.18 -10.27
C GLU A 137 18.62 -8.13 -11.66
N VAL A 138 18.97 -9.27 -12.27
CA VAL A 138 19.58 -9.29 -13.61
C VAL A 138 18.56 -8.86 -14.67
N GLU A 139 17.28 -9.19 -14.48
CA GLU A 139 16.21 -8.74 -15.38
C GLU A 139 16.06 -7.21 -15.37
N PHE A 140 16.40 -6.55 -14.26
CA PHE A 140 16.34 -5.09 -14.13
C PHE A 140 17.32 -4.38 -15.09
N GLU A 141 18.47 -4.98 -15.41
CA GLU A 141 19.47 -4.40 -16.31
C GLU A 141 18.95 -4.17 -17.74
N ASN A 142 17.87 -4.85 -18.12
CA ASN A 142 17.25 -4.74 -19.45
C ASN A 142 16.10 -3.70 -19.49
N LEU A 143 15.82 -3.04 -18.38
CA LEU A 143 14.74 -2.05 -18.28
C LEU A 143 15.22 -0.65 -18.67
N PRO A 144 14.28 0.29 -18.96
CA PRO A 144 14.63 1.69 -19.18
C PRO A 144 15.48 2.25 -18.04
N GLU A 145 16.42 3.14 -18.36
CA GLU A 145 17.40 3.70 -17.42
C GLU A 145 16.74 4.32 -16.17
N ASP A 146 15.59 4.98 -16.33
CA ASP A 146 14.86 5.63 -15.23
C ASP A 146 13.93 4.67 -14.45
N SER A 147 14.06 3.36 -14.65
CA SER A 147 13.26 2.37 -13.91
C SER A 147 13.73 2.28 -12.46
N ILE A 148 12.82 1.99 -11.54
CA ILE A 148 13.12 1.91 -10.10
C ILE A 148 12.77 0.51 -9.59
N PRO A 149 13.76 -0.27 -9.10
CA PRO A 149 13.50 -1.59 -8.56
C PRO A 149 13.04 -1.48 -7.10
N PHE A 150 12.19 -2.42 -6.70
CA PHE A 150 11.68 -2.55 -5.35
C PHE A 150 11.73 -4.02 -4.92
N SER A 151 12.33 -4.26 -3.75
CA SER A 151 12.02 -5.44 -2.96
C SER A 151 10.60 -5.35 -2.40
N HIS A 152 10.09 -6.43 -1.81
CA HIS A 152 8.81 -6.39 -1.08
C HIS A 152 8.81 -5.36 0.04
N ALA A 153 9.89 -5.28 0.82
CA ALA A 153 10.04 -4.32 1.91
C ALA A 153 10.04 -2.87 1.40
N ASP A 154 10.76 -2.59 0.32
CA ASP A 154 10.83 -1.25 -0.27
C ASP A 154 9.51 -0.83 -0.88
N LEU A 155 8.79 -1.74 -1.52
CA LEU A 155 7.48 -1.45 -2.11
C LEU A 155 6.43 -1.14 -1.03
N ILE A 156 6.44 -1.85 0.10
CA ILE A 156 5.58 -1.54 1.25
C ILE A 156 5.93 -0.17 1.81
N ALA A 157 7.22 0.14 1.99
CA ALA A 157 7.67 1.44 2.49
C ALA A 157 7.30 2.59 1.55
N TYR A 158 7.44 2.38 0.24
CA TYR A 158 7.02 3.34 -0.79
C TYR A 158 5.51 3.59 -0.78
N HIS A 159 4.70 2.53 -0.64
CA HIS A 159 3.25 2.68 -0.53
C HIS A 159 2.83 3.43 0.74
N LEU A 160 3.46 3.11 1.88
CA LEU A 160 3.25 3.84 3.13
C LEU A 160 3.51 5.33 2.96
N GLU A 161 4.62 5.69 2.31
CA GLU A 161 4.96 7.09 2.03
C GLU A 161 3.88 7.80 1.22
N LYS A 162 3.41 7.17 0.14
CA LYS A 162 2.37 7.71 -0.72
C LYS A 162 1.07 7.95 0.05
N ILE A 163 0.62 6.97 0.82
CA ILE A 163 -0.57 7.09 1.68
C ILE A 163 -0.40 8.23 2.69
N ILE A 164 0.77 8.34 3.31
CA ILE A 164 1.05 9.37 4.31
C ILE A 164 1.03 10.77 3.69
N LEU A 165 1.58 10.92 2.49
CA LEU A 165 1.58 12.18 1.76
C LEU A 165 0.16 12.59 1.34
N ASP A 166 -0.60 11.65 0.77
CA ASP A 166 -1.99 11.84 0.35
C ASP A 166 -2.91 12.18 1.53
N ASN A 167 -2.52 11.80 2.75
CA ASN A 167 -3.25 12.06 4.00
C ASN A 167 -2.50 13.01 4.94
N SER A 168 -1.58 13.83 4.42
CA SER A 168 -0.68 14.70 5.20
C SER A 168 -1.39 15.63 6.19
N GLU A 169 -2.62 16.06 5.87
CA GLU A 169 -3.44 16.89 6.77
C GLU A 169 -3.69 16.25 8.14
N ILE A 170 -3.83 14.93 8.20
CA ILE A 170 -4.06 14.17 9.44
C ILE A 170 -2.81 14.22 10.34
N PHE A 171 -1.63 14.31 9.73
CA PHE A 171 -0.35 14.27 10.43
C PHE A 171 0.14 15.66 10.82
N GLN A 172 -0.11 16.68 10.00
CA GLN A 172 0.37 18.05 10.22
C GLN A 172 -0.49 18.85 11.20
N LYS A 173 -1.80 18.58 11.32
CA LYS A 173 -2.70 19.28 12.26
C LYS A 173 -2.48 18.93 13.74
N GLY A 174 -1.48 18.10 14.04
CA GLY A 174 -1.17 17.63 15.40
C GLY A 174 0.13 18.14 16.00
N ASN A 175 0.80 19.12 15.37
CA ASN A 175 2.00 19.78 15.88
C ASN A 175 1.72 21.25 16.21
#